data_AF-A0A1Q2KY43-F1
#
_entry.id   AF-A0A1Q2KY43-F1
#
_cell.length_a   1.000
_cell.length_b   1.000
_cell.length_c   1.000
_cell.angle_alpha   90.00
_cell.angle_beta   90.00
_cell.angle_gamma   90.00
#
_symmetry.space_group_name_H-M   'P 1'
#
loop_
_entity.id
_entity.type
_entity.pdbx_description
1 polymer ?
#
loop_
_entity_poly.entity_id
_entity_poly.type
_entity_poly.pdbx_seq_one_letter_code
_entity_poly.pdbx_strand_id
1 'polypeptide(L)'
;MRHFQWLLGLLIVTFHLAGCTAEEAVSAEEEQILTAFEEQGIELSISEHQSEAFDFPATDEMAYDFEGGSLLLFTGYEKQERIQEHIETNLAEMEFPYPVSLDYFNGFTVMVMVESAEPEIADRVGAAFRALEEM
;
A
#
# COMPACT_ATOMS: atom_id res chain seq x y z
N MET A 1 -56.75 -37.63 -7.48
CA MET A 1 -55.88 -38.83 -7.43
C MET A 1 -54.77 -38.62 -8.44
N ARG A 2 -53.52 -38.48 -7.96
CA ARG A 2 -52.37 -39.39 -8.21
C ARG A 2 -52.06 -39.58 -9.70
N HIS A 3 -50.86 -39.44 -10.26
CA HIS A 3 -49.48 -39.06 -9.89
C HIS A 3 -48.67 -39.08 -11.23
N PHE A 4 -47.38 -38.73 -11.16
CA PHE A 4 -46.28 -38.96 -12.13
C PHE A 4 -46.05 -37.84 -13.17
N GLN A 5 -45.14 -36.87 -12.96
CA GLN A 5 -43.68 -36.89 -12.64
C GLN A 5 -42.79 -37.25 -13.84
N TRP A 6 -42.23 -36.21 -14.50
CA TRP A 6 -40.95 -36.18 -15.21
C TRP A 6 -40.48 -34.70 -15.18
N LEU A 7 -39.67 -34.27 -14.22
CA LEU A 7 -38.19 -34.18 -14.27
C LEU A 7 -37.64 -33.49 -15.53
N LEU A 8 -37.45 -32.18 -15.44
CA LEU A 8 -36.40 -31.41 -16.11
C LEU A 8 -36.37 -30.07 -15.34
N GLY A 9 -35.39 -29.73 -14.50
CA GLY A 9 -33.97 -29.88 -14.73
C GLY A 9 -33.46 -28.65 -15.45
N LEU A 10 -33.39 -27.50 -14.77
CA LEU A 10 -32.24 -26.60 -14.93
C LEU A 10 -32.13 -25.68 -13.71
N LEU A 11 -31.28 -26.15 -12.82
CA LEU A 11 -30.54 -25.40 -11.83
C LEU A 11 -29.76 -24.29 -12.55
N ILE A 12 -30.30 -23.08 -12.65
CA ILE A 12 -29.45 -21.92 -12.95
C ILE A 12 -28.88 -21.48 -11.60
N VAL A 13 -27.81 -22.18 -11.20
CA VAL A 13 -26.77 -21.56 -10.40
C VAL A 13 -26.20 -20.47 -11.29
N THR A 14 -26.69 -19.24 -11.13
CA THR A 14 -25.96 -18.08 -11.60
C THR A 14 -24.71 -17.98 -10.76
N PHE A 15 -23.70 -18.72 -11.20
CA PHE A 15 -22.29 -18.46 -11.03
C PHE A 15 -22.05 -16.96 -11.20
N HIS A 16 -22.14 -16.19 -10.11
CA HIS A 16 -21.50 -14.87 -10.04
C HIS A 16 -20.05 -15.14 -9.67
N LEU A 17 -19.31 -15.69 -10.65
CA LEU A 17 -17.86 -15.71 -10.61
C LEU A 17 -17.40 -14.26 -10.63
N ALA A 18 -16.89 -13.83 -9.48
CA ALA A 18 -15.62 -13.12 -9.36
C ALA A 18 -15.32 -12.14 -10.50
N GLY A 19 -16.00 -11.00 -10.46
CA GLY A 19 -15.41 -9.75 -10.96
C GLY A 19 -14.84 -8.97 -9.79
N CYS A 20 -14.00 -9.60 -8.95
CA CYS A 20 -13.16 -8.87 -8.00
C CYS A 20 -12.02 -8.32 -8.87
N THR A 21 -12.19 -7.09 -9.33
CA THR A 21 -11.27 -6.45 -10.26
C THR A 21 -9.97 -6.14 -9.54
N ALA A 22 -8.84 -6.17 -10.24
CA ALA A 22 -7.52 -5.88 -9.65
C ALA A 22 -7.48 -4.54 -8.89
N GLU A 23 -8.32 -3.58 -9.28
CA GLU A 23 -8.52 -2.30 -8.57
C GLU A 23 -9.08 -2.48 -7.15
N GLU A 24 -10.00 -3.42 -6.91
CA GLU A 24 -10.55 -3.68 -5.56
C GLU A 24 -9.48 -4.30 -4.65
N ALA A 25 -8.60 -5.15 -5.19
CA ALA A 25 -7.48 -5.71 -4.45
C ALA A 25 -6.46 -4.61 -4.09
N VAL A 26 -6.00 -3.81 -5.06
CA VAL A 26 -5.06 -2.70 -4.78
C VAL A 26 -5.62 -1.77 -3.68
N SER A 27 -6.91 -1.47 -3.70
CA SER A 27 -7.54 -0.63 -2.65
C SER A 27 -7.59 -1.28 -1.26
N ALA A 28 -7.75 -2.60 -1.16
CA ALA A 28 -7.82 -3.30 0.12
C ALA A 28 -6.42 -3.48 0.75
N GLU A 29 -5.40 -3.63 -0.08
CA GLU A 29 -4.00 -3.72 0.35
C GLU A 29 -3.49 -2.35 0.81
N GLU A 30 -3.85 -1.30 0.08
CA GLU A 30 -3.62 0.09 0.49
C GLU A 30 -4.28 0.38 1.85
N GLU A 31 -5.57 0.03 2.01
CA GLU A 31 -6.30 0.23 3.27
C GLU A 31 -5.63 -0.47 4.47
N GLN A 32 -5.08 -1.67 4.28
CA GLN A 32 -4.31 -2.37 5.32
C GLN A 32 -3.04 -1.60 5.71
N ILE A 33 -2.31 -1.06 4.73
CA ILE A 33 -1.14 -0.23 4.98
C ILE A 33 -1.55 0.99 5.80
N LEU A 34 -2.52 1.76 5.33
CA LEU A 34 -2.96 2.99 6.02
C LEU A 34 -3.44 2.70 7.45
N THR A 35 -4.22 1.63 7.63
CA THR A 35 -4.74 1.21 8.95
C THR A 35 -3.61 0.91 9.92
N ALA A 36 -2.54 0.23 9.49
CA ALA A 36 -1.41 -0.09 10.35
C ALA A 36 -0.74 1.17 10.93
N PHE A 37 -0.67 2.26 10.14
CA PHE A 37 -0.13 3.54 10.59
C PHE A 37 -1.12 4.28 11.51
N GLU A 38 -2.39 4.33 11.15
CA GLU A 38 -3.44 4.97 11.95
C GLU A 38 -3.61 4.32 13.32
N GLU A 39 -3.51 3.00 13.42
CA GLU A 39 -3.55 2.26 14.70
C GLU A 39 -2.39 2.62 15.64
N GLN A 40 -1.26 3.08 15.10
CA GLN A 40 -0.14 3.60 15.89
C GLN A 40 -0.27 5.10 16.22
N GLY A 41 -1.39 5.72 15.86
CA GLY A 41 -1.65 7.14 16.09
C GLY A 41 -0.90 8.05 15.12
N ILE A 42 -0.67 7.60 13.89
CA ILE A 42 -0.19 8.42 12.77
C ILE A 42 -1.40 8.76 11.91
N GLU A 43 -1.91 9.98 12.05
CA GLU A 43 -3.03 10.46 11.24
C GLU A 43 -2.53 10.81 9.84
N LEU A 44 -2.98 10.06 8.84
CA LEU A 44 -2.59 10.24 7.45
C LEU A 44 -3.59 11.10 6.70
N SER A 45 -3.08 11.98 5.83
CA SER A 45 -3.88 12.79 4.93
C SER A 45 -3.32 12.68 3.51
N ILE A 46 -4.19 12.56 2.50
CA ILE A 46 -3.74 12.49 1.11
C ILE A 46 -2.95 13.75 0.78
N SER A 47 -1.73 13.58 0.27
CA SER A 47 -0.93 14.70 -0.22
C SER A 47 -1.42 15.13 -1.61
N GLU A 48 -1.49 16.45 -1.83
CA GLU A 48 -1.81 17.01 -3.15
C GLU A 48 -0.58 17.01 -4.10
N HIS A 49 0.58 16.61 -3.58
CA HIS A 49 1.85 16.63 -4.31
C HIS A 49 2.39 15.22 -4.48
N GLN A 50 2.78 14.89 -5.71
CA GLN A 50 3.61 13.72 -5.97
C GLN A 50 5.07 14.05 -5.71
N SER A 51 5.83 13.04 -5.33
CA SER A 51 7.25 13.17 -5.01
C SER A 51 8.07 13.35 -6.29
N GLU A 52 8.41 14.60 -6.62
CA GLU A 52 9.26 14.90 -7.80
C GLU A 52 10.61 14.16 -7.75
N ALA A 53 11.08 13.87 -6.53
CA ALA A 53 12.32 13.15 -6.25
C ALA A 53 12.28 11.66 -6.60
N PHE A 54 11.09 11.07 -6.72
CA PHE A 54 10.90 9.63 -6.93
C PHE A 54 9.93 9.35 -8.08
N ASP A 55 9.93 10.21 -9.10
CA ASP A 55 9.21 9.98 -10.36
C ASP A 55 9.86 8.82 -11.13
N PHE A 56 9.29 7.63 -10.99
CA PHE A 56 9.78 6.42 -11.65
C PHE A 56 8.90 6.03 -12.86
N PRO A 57 9.50 5.58 -13.97
CA PRO A 57 8.73 5.12 -15.12
C PRO A 57 7.87 3.90 -14.76
N ALA A 58 6.58 3.97 -15.08
CA ALA A 58 5.61 2.89 -14.92
C ALA A 58 5.42 2.44 -13.46
N THR A 59 5.47 3.38 -12.51
CA THR A 59 4.96 3.20 -11.15
C THR A 59 3.73 4.05 -10.92
N ASP A 60 2.79 3.53 -10.15
CA ASP A 60 1.75 4.33 -9.53
C ASP A 60 2.26 4.78 -8.15
N GLU A 61 2.16 6.08 -7.87
CA GLU A 61 2.54 6.68 -6.60
C GLU A 61 1.31 7.21 -5.87
N MET A 62 1.15 6.84 -4.60
CA MET A 62 0.21 7.46 -3.67
C MET A 62 1.01 8.10 -2.53
N ALA A 63 0.72 9.36 -2.23
CA ALA A 63 1.43 10.15 -1.24
C ALA A 63 0.50 10.59 -0.11
N TYR A 64 0.99 10.47 1.12
CA TYR A 64 0.28 10.80 2.34
C TYR A 64 1.16 11.63 3.27
N ASP A 65 0.64 12.74 3.76
CA ASP A 65 1.28 13.59 4.75
C ASP A 65 0.77 13.24 6.15
N PHE A 66 1.66 13.25 7.15
CA PHE A 66 1.31 13.15 8.57
C PHE A 66 2.14 14.14 9.41
N GLU A 67 1.77 14.30 10.69
CA GLU A 67 2.54 15.15 11.59
C GLU A 67 3.97 14.63 11.76
N GLY A 68 4.93 15.31 11.12
CA GLY A 68 6.35 15.02 11.23
C GLY A 68 6.94 14.14 10.13
N GLY A 69 6.22 13.91 9.02
CA GLY A 69 6.77 13.21 7.89
C GLY A 69 5.78 12.94 6.75
N SER A 70 6.23 12.10 5.82
CA SER A 70 5.47 11.69 4.65
C SER A 70 5.56 10.17 4.46
N LEU A 71 4.46 9.57 3.99
CA LEU A 71 4.35 8.17 3.57
C LEU A 71 4.11 8.14 2.06
N LEU A 72 4.95 7.42 1.33
CA LEU A 72 4.87 7.21 -0.10
C LEU A 72 4.68 5.72 -0.39
N LEU A 73 3.67 5.42 -1.18
CA LEU A 73 3.34 4.06 -1.61
C LEU A 73 3.57 3.95 -3.11
N PHE A 74 4.46 3.05 -3.51
CA PHE A 74 4.71 2.75 -4.92
C PHE A 74 4.14 1.38 -5.29
N THR A 75 3.46 1.29 -6.42
CA THR A 75 3.00 0.02 -7.02
C THR A 75 3.09 0.07 -8.56
N GLY A 76 2.58 -0.94 -9.26
CA GLY A 76 2.51 -0.96 -10.73
C GLY A 76 3.83 -1.30 -11.44
N TYR A 77 4.93 -1.50 -10.70
CA TYR A 77 6.23 -1.86 -11.27
C TYR A 77 6.34 -3.35 -11.66
N GLU A 78 7.11 -3.63 -12.71
CA GLU A 78 7.32 -5.01 -13.21
C GLU A 78 8.09 -5.91 -12.22
N LYS A 79 9.03 -5.33 -11.46
CA LYS A 79 9.95 -6.06 -10.58
C LYS A 79 10.35 -5.22 -9.37
N GLN A 80 10.17 -5.79 -8.17
CA GLN A 80 10.49 -5.14 -6.90
C GLN A 80 11.97 -4.75 -6.80
N GLU A 81 12.89 -5.57 -7.30
CA GLU A 81 14.32 -5.27 -7.21
C GLU A 81 14.71 -4.01 -8.01
N ARG A 82 13.96 -3.70 -9.06
CA ARG A 82 14.24 -2.52 -9.90
C ARG A 82 13.79 -1.23 -9.23
N ILE A 83 12.64 -1.24 -8.57
CA ILE A 83 12.16 -0.07 -7.83
C ILE A 83 13.02 0.17 -6.59
N GLN A 84 13.43 -0.91 -5.90
CA GLN A 84 14.37 -0.84 -4.80
C GLN A 84 15.69 -0.19 -5.21
N GLU A 85 16.32 -0.67 -6.29
CA GLU A 85 17.57 -0.12 -6.80
C GLU A 85 17.43 1.38 -7.13
N HIS A 86 16.28 1.80 -7.67
CA HIS A 86 16.04 3.20 -8.01
C HIS A 86 15.86 4.07 -6.76
N ILE A 87 15.09 3.61 -5.78
CA ILE A 87 14.92 4.30 -4.50
C ILE A 87 16.28 4.42 -3.81
N GLU A 88 17.03 3.33 -3.68
CA GLU A 88 18.37 3.33 -3.05
C GLU A 88 19.34 4.26 -3.78
N THR A 89 19.29 4.30 -5.12
CA THR A 89 20.10 5.23 -5.92
C THR A 89 19.72 6.68 -5.64
N ASN A 90 18.43 7.01 -5.67
CA ASN A 90 17.96 8.37 -5.37
C ASN A 90 18.34 8.78 -3.94
N LEU A 91 18.17 7.89 -2.97
CA LEU A 91 18.57 8.13 -1.57
C LEU A 91 20.09 8.32 -1.42
N ALA A 92 20.91 7.68 -2.23
CA ALA A 92 22.37 7.83 -2.20
C ALA A 92 22.85 9.11 -2.92
N GLU A 93 22.17 9.52 -3.98
CA GLU A 93 22.49 10.73 -4.74
C GLU A 93 21.96 12.00 -4.07
N MET A 94 20.83 11.90 -3.38
CA MET A 94 20.21 12.99 -2.66
C MET A 94 20.72 12.99 -1.21
N GLU A 95 21.31 14.10 -0.77
CA GLU A 95 21.68 14.29 0.64
C GLU A 95 20.42 14.54 1.48
N PHE A 96 19.55 13.53 1.62
CA PHE A 96 18.35 13.63 2.45
C PHE A 96 18.77 13.97 3.90
N PRO A 97 18.28 15.08 4.46
CA PRO A 97 18.62 15.48 5.81
C PRO A 97 17.87 14.67 6.89
N TYR A 98 17.03 13.71 6.47
CA TYR A 98 16.07 12.99 7.30
C TYR A 98 16.20 11.47 7.11
N PRO A 99 15.92 10.67 8.15
CA PRO A 99 15.84 9.22 8.02
C PRO A 99 14.71 8.79 7.08
N VAL A 100 15.01 7.81 6.24
CA VAL A 100 14.04 7.13 5.37
C VAL A 100 13.92 5.67 5.79
N SER A 101 12.69 5.20 6.00
CA SER A 101 12.35 3.80 6.26
C SER A 101 11.66 3.21 5.04
N LEU A 102 11.96 1.96 4.72
CA LEU A 102 11.48 1.30 3.51
C LEU A 102 11.08 -0.14 3.84
N ASP A 103 9.91 -0.56 3.37
CA ASP A 103 9.44 -1.95 3.47
C ASP A 103 8.59 -2.34 2.26
N TYR A 104 8.23 -3.62 2.16
CA TYR A 104 7.52 -4.19 1.03
C TYR A 104 6.34 -5.03 1.50
N PHE A 105 5.13 -4.62 1.11
CA PHE A 105 3.90 -5.24 1.57
C PHE A 105 2.95 -5.47 0.40
N ASN A 106 2.58 -6.73 0.12
CA ASN A 106 1.58 -7.12 -0.87
C ASN A 106 1.66 -6.39 -2.23
N GLY A 107 2.88 -6.26 -2.77
CA GLY A 107 3.10 -5.61 -4.08
C GLY A 107 3.21 -4.09 -4.02
N PHE A 108 3.26 -3.52 -2.81
CA PHE A 108 3.62 -2.13 -2.56
C PHE A 108 5.06 -2.04 -2.05
N THR A 109 5.73 -0.97 -2.45
CA THR A 109 6.88 -0.45 -1.73
C THR A 109 6.40 0.70 -0.84
N VAL A 110 6.59 0.54 0.46
CA VAL A 110 6.14 1.46 1.51
C VAL A 110 7.35 2.26 1.98
N MET A 111 7.40 3.55 1.67
CA MET A 111 8.50 4.43 2.03
C MET A 111 8.02 5.52 2.99
N VAL A 112 8.70 5.70 4.11
CA VAL A 112 8.38 6.74 5.10
C VAL A 112 9.58 7.63 5.31
N MET A 113 9.36 8.93 5.15
CA MET A 113 10.35 9.97 5.45
C MET A 113 9.95 10.64 6.76
N VAL A 114 10.81 10.54 7.79
CA VAL A 114 10.55 11.15 9.10
C VAL A 114 11.31 12.46 9.19
N GLU A 115 10.61 13.57 8.99
CA GLU A 115 11.17 14.92 9.00
C GLU A 115 11.26 15.53 10.41
N SER A 116 10.52 14.95 11.36
CA SER A 116 10.51 15.38 12.74
C SER A 116 11.74 14.92 13.53
N ALA A 117 12.19 15.76 14.44
CA ALA A 117 13.21 15.42 15.44
C ALA A 117 12.64 14.69 16.66
N GLU A 118 11.32 14.50 16.73
CA GLU A 118 10.65 13.85 17.85
C GLU A 118 10.80 12.32 17.77
N PRO A 119 11.46 11.68 18.75
CA PRO A 119 11.73 10.24 18.69
C PRO A 119 10.45 9.40 18.73
N GLU A 120 9.37 9.92 19.33
CA GLU A 120 8.08 9.23 19.41
C GLU A 120 7.49 8.96 18.01
N ILE A 121 7.72 9.85 17.04
CA ILE A 121 7.22 9.67 15.67
C ILE A 121 7.95 8.51 15.00
N ALA A 122 9.28 8.46 15.14
CA ALA A 122 10.07 7.35 14.63
C ALA A 122 9.68 6.01 15.29
N ASP A 123 9.40 6.01 16.60
CA ASP A 123 8.94 4.81 17.31
C ASP A 123 7.58 4.31 16.82
N ARG A 124 6.63 5.22 16.55
CA ARG A 124 5.31 4.88 15.99
C ARG A 124 5.43 4.35 14.56
N VAL A 125 6.25 4.98 13.71
CA VAL A 125 6.53 4.49 12.36
C VAL A 125 7.13 3.08 12.41
N GLY A 126 8.12 2.86 13.28
CA GLY A 126 8.70 1.53 13.49
C GLY A 126 7.72 0.50 14.08
N ALA A 127 6.68 0.93 14.79
CA ALA A 127 5.60 0.06 15.24
C ALA A 127 4.61 -0.28 14.11
N ALA A 128 4.34 0.66 13.21
CA ALA A 128 3.47 0.46 12.05
C ALA A 128 4.07 -0.56 11.09
N PHE A 129 5.37 -0.45 10.78
CA PHE A 129 6.07 -1.47 9.98
C PHE A 129 6.02 -2.86 10.61
N ARG A 130 6.23 -2.98 11.92
CA ARG A 130 6.10 -4.26 12.63
C ARG A 130 4.68 -4.83 12.56
N ALA A 131 3.66 -3.98 12.62
CA ALA A 131 2.27 -4.42 12.46
C ALA A 131 2.01 -4.96 11.05
N LEU A 132 2.61 -4.35 10.02
CA LEU A 132 2.49 -4.84 8.64
C LEU A 132 3.17 -6.20 8.43
N GLU A 133 4.32 -6.44 9.07
CA GLU A 133 5.00 -7.74 9.02
C GLU A 133 4.18 -8.89 9.65
N GLU A 134 3.22 -8.56 10.53
CA GLU A 134 2.38 -9.52 11.26
C GLU A 134 1.05 -9.85 10.55
N MET A 135 0.72 -9.16 9.45
CA MET A 135 -0.50 -9.35 8.63
C MET A 135 -0.33 -10.46 7.58
#